data_AF-A0A955T4A7-F1
#
_entry.id   AF-A0A955T4A7-F1
#
_cell.length_a   1.000
_cell.length_b   1.000
_cell.length_c   1.000
_cell.angle_alpha   90.00
_cell.angle_beta   90.00
_cell.angle_gamma   90.00
#
_symmetry.space_group_name_H-M   'P 1'
#
loop_
_entity.id
_entity.type
_entity.pdbx_description
1 polymer ?
#
loop_
_entity_poly.entity_id
_entity_poly.type
_entity_poly.pdbx_seq_one_letter_code
_entity_poly.pdbx_strand_id
1 'polypeptide(L)' 'ILPEDLPESLQSMADSPEPTGGSEKPESMEEIQKQAILKALEETGGNKTQAAQLLKISRRNLIYKLRSYGL' A
#
# COMPACT_ATOMS: atom_id res chain seq x y z
N ILE A 1 -11.54 46.36 1.67
CA ILE A 1 -12.28 45.26 2.33
C ILE A 1 -11.26 44.17 2.66
N LEU A 2 -11.12 43.81 3.94
CA LEU A 2 -10.09 42.90 4.46
C LEU A 2 -10.50 41.41 4.26
N PRO A 3 -9.54 40.49 4.07
CA PRO A 3 -9.80 39.06 3.86
C PRO A 3 -9.65 38.24 5.16
N GLU A 4 -10.43 38.54 6.21
CA GLU A 4 -10.35 37.83 7.50
C GLU A 4 -11.69 37.23 7.94
N ASP A 5 -12.18 36.24 7.19
CA ASP A 5 -13.33 35.44 7.62
C ASP A 5 -13.29 34.02 7.02
N LEU A 6 -12.17 33.32 7.24
CA LEU A 6 -12.10 31.88 6.96
C LEU A 6 -12.28 31.10 8.28
N PRO A 7 -13.38 30.33 8.44
CA PRO A 7 -13.69 29.66 9.70
C PRO A 7 -12.69 28.54 10.03
N GLU A 8 -12.22 28.51 11.28
CA GLU A 8 -11.27 27.55 11.88
C GLU A 8 -11.72 26.07 11.82
N SER A 9 -12.98 25.80 11.50
CA SER A 9 -13.55 24.44 11.50
C SER A 9 -13.04 23.51 10.40
N LEU A 10 -12.14 23.97 9.52
CA LEU A 10 -11.45 23.12 8.54
C LEU A 10 -9.96 22.90 8.85
N GLN A 11 -9.39 23.57 9.85
CA GLN A 11 -7.97 23.40 10.18
C GLN A 11 -7.70 22.24 11.15
N SER A 12 -8.72 21.77 11.88
CA SER A 12 -8.56 20.81 12.99
C SER A 12 -9.00 19.36 12.66
N MET A 13 -9.00 18.95 11.39
CA MET A 13 -9.13 17.53 10.99
C MET A 13 -8.01 17.05 10.05
N ALA A 14 -6.96 17.85 9.85
CA ALA A 14 -5.76 17.43 9.11
C ALA A 14 -4.65 16.89 10.03
N ASP A 15 -4.95 16.63 11.30
CA ASP A 15 -4.05 15.94 12.23
C ASP A 15 -4.41 14.46 12.29
N SER A 16 -4.08 13.78 11.20
CA SER A 16 -3.91 12.33 11.12
C SER A 16 -2.86 12.12 10.04
N PRO A 17 -1.60 11.82 10.38
CA PRO A 17 -0.68 11.29 9.39
C PRO A 17 -1.10 9.85 9.09
N GLU A 18 -2.23 9.67 8.40
CA GLU A 18 -2.36 8.50 7.54
C GLU A 18 -1.25 8.64 6.50
N PRO A 19 -0.37 7.65 6.33
CA PRO A 19 0.68 7.75 5.34
C PRO A 19 0.01 7.92 3.98
N THR A 20 0.21 9.10 3.42
CA THR A 20 -0.02 9.46 2.03
C THR A 20 0.52 8.35 1.12
N GLY A 21 -0.37 7.47 0.70
CA GLY A 21 -0.13 6.46 -0.32
C GLY A 21 -0.85 6.77 -1.64
N GLY A 22 -1.41 7.98 -1.77
CA GLY A 22 -1.93 8.49 -3.03
C GLY A 22 -0.77 8.96 -3.92
N SER A 23 -0.04 8.01 -4.51
CA SER A 23 0.79 8.30 -5.67
C SER A 23 -0.06 8.01 -6.90
N GLU A 24 -0.75 9.03 -7.41
CA GLU A 24 -1.37 9.03 -8.74
C GLU A 24 -0.29 9.10 -9.85
N LYS A 25 0.73 8.24 -9.73
CA LYS A 25 1.61 7.87 -10.83
C LYS A 25 0.92 6.68 -11.50
N PRO A 26 1.04 6.49 -12.83
CA PRO A 26 0.58 5.24 -13.43
C PRO A 26 1.26 4.11 -12.65
N GLU A 27 0.50 3.41 -11.82
CA GLU A 27 1.04 2.38 -10.93
C GLU A 27 1.81 1.43 -11.82
N SER A 28 3.13 1.40 -11.63
CA SER A 28 3.94 0.52 -12.43
C SER A 28 3.43 -0.89 -12.18
N MET A 29 3.42 -1.75 -13.21
CA MET A 29 2.96 -3.14 -13.08
C MET A 29 3.67 -3.89 -11.93
N GLU A 30 4.85 -3.39 -11.52
CA GLU A 30 5.59 -3.84 -10.34
C GLU A 30 4.99 -3.43 -9.00
N GLU A 31 4.42 -2.22 -8.89
CA GLU A 31 3.82 -1.68 -7.67
C GLU A 31 2.49 -2.38 -7.37
N ILE A 32 1.66 -2.58 -8.41
CA ILE A 32 0.43 -3.38 -8.34
C ILE A 32 0.74 -4.80 -7.86
N GLN A 33 1.81 -5.41 -8.40
CA GLN A 33 2.23 -6.75 -7.98
C GLN A 33 2.75 -6.78 -6.54
N LYS A 34 3.49 -5.75 -6.12
CA LYS A 34 3.97 -5.63 -4.74
C LYS A 34 2.79 -5.50 -3.77
N GLN A 35 1.81 -4.66 -4.08
CA GLN A 35 0.60 -4.52 -3.26
C GLN A 35 -0.21 -5.82 -3.20
N ALA A 36 -0.37 -6.53 -4.32
CA ALA A 36 -1.03 -7.83 -4.34
C ALA A 36 -0.32 -8.85 -3.43
N ILE A 37 1.02 -8.84 -3.41
CA ILE A 37 1.83 -9.70 -2.54
C ILE A 37 1.64 -9.35 -1.06
N LEU A 38 1.68 -8.07 -0.72
CA LEU A 38 1.48 -7.60 0.64
C LEU A 38 0.08 -7.97 1.14
N LYS A 39 -0.95 -7.70 0.34
CA LYS A 39 -2.33 -8.05 0.66
C LYS A 39 -2.50 -9.55 0.89
N ALA A 40 -1.95 -10.39 0.00
CA ALA A 40 -2.03 -11.83 0.16
C ALA A 40 -1.28 -12.34 1.41
N LEU A 41 -0.20 -11.66 1.83
CA LEU A 41 0.49 -11.97 3.08
C LEU A 41 -0.35 -11.54 4.29
N GLU A 42 -0.97 -10.37 4.26
CA GLU A 42 -1.85 -9.90 5.33
C GLU A 42 -3.07 -10.83 5.50
N GLU A 43 -3.74 -11.19 4.40
CA GLU A 43 -4.89 -12.10 4.41
C GLU A 43 -4.54 -13.50 4.93
N THR A 44 -3.27 -13.91 4.82
CA THR A 44 -2.79 -15.23 5.26
C THR A 44 -2.01 -15.17 6.57
N GLY A 45 -1.96 -14.02 7.24
CA GLY A 45 -1.20 -13.84 8.49
C GLY A 45 0.32 -14.07 8.33
N GLY A 46 0.87 -13.78 7.15
CA GLY A 46 2.28 -13.95 6.81
C GLY A 46 2.64 -15.34 6.28
N ASN A 47 1.66 -16.22 6.06
CA ASN A 47 1.92 -17.55 5.52
C ASN A 47 2.26 -17.49 4.02
N LYS A 48 3.57 -17.45 3.73
CA LYS A 48 4.12 -17.36 2.37
C LYS A 48 3.63 -18.48 1.43
N THR A 49 3.33 -19.66 1.95
CA THR A 49 2.81 -20.76 1.12
C THR A 49 1.36 -20.49 0.71
N GLN A 50 0.52 -20.03 1.64
CA GLN A 50 -0.87 -19.69 1.34
C GLN A 50 -0.97 -18.42 0.48
N ALA A 51 -0.14 -17.40 0.75
CA ALA A 51 -0.08 -16.19 -0.07
C ALA A 51 0.29 -16.50 -1.54
N ALA A 52 1.25 -17.41 -1.74
CA ALA A 52 1.63 -17.86 -3.09
C ALA A 52 0.47 -18.58 -3.80
N GLN A 53 -0.31 -19.39 -3.07
CA GLN A 53 -1.50 -20.06 -3.61
C GLN A 53 -2.60 -19.06 -3.98
N LEU A 54 -2.87 -18.05 -3.14
CA LEU A 54 -3.84 -16.99 -3.44
C LEU A 54 -3.46 -16.20 -4.70
N LEU A 55 -2.17 -15.91 -4.86
CA LEU A 55 -1.63 -15.21 -6.02
C LEU A 55 -1.43 -16.12 -7.25
N LYS A 56 -1.71 -17.42 -7.12
CA LYS A 56 -1.49 -18.45 -8.17
C LYS A 56 -0.06 -18.45 -8.71
N ILE A 57 0.92 -18.17 -7.85
CA ILE A 57 2.35 -18.24 -8.18
C ILE A 57 3.02 -19.33 -7.35
N SER A 58 4.17 -19.82 -7.82
CA SER A 58 4.99 -20.72 -7.01
C SER A 58 5.54 -19.97 -5.79
N ARG A 59 5.66 -20.66 -4.64
CA ARG A 59 6.33 -20.15 -3.43
C ARG A 59 7.70 -19.57 -3.74
N ARG A 60 8.43 -20.18 -4.69
CA ARG A 60 9.75 -19.71 -5.12
C ARG A 60 9.67 -18.31 -5.74
N ASN A 61 8.69 -18.06 -6.61
CA ASN A 61 8.46 -16.75 -7.23
C ASN A 61 8.08 -15.70 -6.19
N LEU A 62 7.25 -16.06 -5.21
CA LEU A 62 6.93 -15.15 -4.10
C LEU A 62 8.19 -14.75 -3.33
N ILE A 63 9.07 -15.69 -2.99
CA ILE A 63 10.34 -15.41 -2.29
C ILE A 63 11.27 -14.52 -3.14
N TYR A 64 11.38 -14.80 -4.44
CA TYR A 64 12.18 -13.95 -5.34
C TYR A 64 11.65 -12.53 -5.41
N LYS A 65 10.33 -12.36 -5.52
CA LYS A 65 9.69 -11.04 -5.54
C LYS A 65 9.90 -10.30 -4.22
N LEU A 66 9.70 -10.96 -3.07
CA LEU A 66 9.98 -10.37 -1.75
C LEU A 66 11.43 -9.89 -1.65
N ARG A 67 12.39 -10.73 -2.04
CA ARG A 67 13.81 -10.34 -2.08
C ARG A 67 14.06 -9.17 -3.02
N SER A 68 13.44 -9.16 -4.21
CA SER A 68 13.56 -8.07 -5.18
C SER A 68 13.02 -6.75 -4.65
N TYR A 69 11.99 -6.81 -3.79
CA TYR A 69 11.39 -5.64 -3.14
C TYR A 69 12.06 -5.26 -1.82
N GLY A 70 13.08 -6.02 -1.36
CA GLY A 70 13.76 -5.79 -0.08
C GLY A 70 12.90 -6.13 1.15
N LEU A 71 11.92 -7.01 1.00
CA LEU A 71 11.00 -7.48 2.05
C LEU A 71 11.38 -8.86 2.61
#